data_AF-A0AAN8FIG4-F1
#
_entry.id   AF-A0AAN8FIG4-F1
#
_cell.length_a   1.000
_cell.length_b   1.000
_cell.length_c   1.000
_cell.angle_alpha   90.00
_cell.angle_beta   90.00
_cell.angle_gamma   90.00
#
_symmetry.space_group_name_H-M   'P 1'
#
loop_
_entity.id
_entity.type
_entity.pdbx_description
1 polymer ?
#
loop_
_entity_poly.entity_id
_entity_poly.type
_entity_poly.pdbx_seq_one_letter_code
_entity_poly.pdbx_strand_id
1 'polypeptide(L)'
;AHHLALSLLYIAPCDLFLPKALYIVMNVPTIFVIIAAQFMQFSIIAERWLAITSVNYYETGYRKLGPALITISIVITVCIILVVYYGDSFDEPHLSGRWLSTQNQYRVNAMLTMLLIMNLAALVMTIVLHFRRPKRQIGMSLSSKFQANENSIASHFLFWVSSFQFTALFLSQAIFLYVRIYESKNPLSIAFKENADVRRLNSDF
;
A
#
# COMPACT_ATOMS: atom_id res chain seq x y z
N ALA A 1 29.40 -9.20 -11.72
CA ALA A 1 28.14 -9.12 -10.94
C ALA A 1 28.20 -9.90 -9.62
N HIS A 2 28.73 -11.13 -9.58
CA HIS A 2 28.81 -11.94 -8.35
C HIS A 2 29.69 -11.34 -7.22
N HIS A 3 30.77 -10.63 -7.54
CA HIS A 3 31.67 -10.02 -6.54
C HIS A 3 31.18 -8.68 -5.96
N LEU A 4 30.23 -8.01 -6.63
CA LEU A 4 29.62 -6.76 -6.13
C LEU A 4 28.55 -7.04 -5.06
N ALA A 5 27.84 -8.17 -5.18
CA ALA A 5 26.89 -8.64 -4.17
C ALA A 5 27.59 -9.15 -2.89
N LEU A 6 28.82 -9.69 -3.01
CA LEU A 6 29.60 -10.17 -1.87
C LEU A 6 30.25 -9.03 -1.06
N SER A 7 30.53 -7.88 -1.70
CA SER A 7 31.31 -6.79 -1.10
C SER A 7 30.47 -5.70 -0.41
N LEU A 8 29.14 -5.72 -0.54
CA LEU A 8 28.24 -4.75 0.11
C LEU A 8 27.65 -5.24 1.45
N LEU A 9 28.00 -6.46 1.88
CA LEU A 9 27.31 -7.18 2.97
C LEU A 9 28.22 -7.83 4.01
N TYR A 10 29.54 -7.73 3.93
CA TYR A 10 30.41 -8.46 4.87
C TYR A 10 31.53 -7.58 5.43
N ILE A 11 31.39 -7.20 6.70
CA ILE A 11 32.48 -6.64 7.53
C ILE A 11 32.89 -7.64 8.64
N ALA A 12 31.98 -8.51 9.10
CA ALA A 12 32.29 -9.60 10.03
C ALA A 12 31.35 -10.80 9.83
N PRO A 13 31.78 -12.04 10.15
CA PRO A 13 31.03 -13.27 9.87
C PRO A 13 29.73 -13.49 10.66
N CYS A 14 29.26 -12.49 11.41
CA CYS A 14 28.10 -12.63 12.31
C CYS A 14 27.09 -11.46 12.24
N ASP A 15 27.22 -10.51 11.30
CA ASP A 15 26.26 -9.41 11.20
C ASP A 15 25.10 -9.75 10.26
N LEU A 16 24.03 -10.31 10.83
CA LEU A 16 22.68 -10.40 10.24
C LEU A 16 22.01 -9.01 10.11
N PHE A 17 22.79 -7.92 10.14
CA PHE A 17 22.32 -6.55 10.17
C PHE A 17 22.62 -5.87 8.83
N LEU A 18 21.56 -5.51 8.11
CA LEU A 18 21.67 -4.79 6.84
C LEU A 18 22.18 -3.36 7.11
N PRO A 19 23.16 -2.84 6.35
CA PRO A 19 23.65 -1.48 6.57
C PRO A 19 22.52 -0.47 6.36
N LYS A 20 22.44 0.52 7.26
CA LYS A 20 21.38 1.54 7.37
C LYS A 20 21.00 2.16 6.03
N ALA A 21 22.00 2.53 5.22
CA ALA A 21 21.79 3.13 3.90
C ALA A 21 21.07 2.18 2.92
N LEU A 22 21.44 0.89 2.88
CA LEU A 22 20.77 -0.08 2.00
C LEU A 22 19.34 -0.35 2.45
N TYR A 23 19.10 -0.41 3.76
CA TYR A 23 17.75 -0.56 4.30
C TYR A 23 16.85 0.62 3.90
N ILE A 24 17.33 1.86 4.06
CA ILE A 24 16.54 3.06 3.70
C ILE A 24 16.27 3.10 2.20
N VAL A 25 17.29 2.88 1.36
CA VAL A 25 17.18 2.97 -0.11
C VAL A 25 16.26 1.90 -0.68
N MET A 26 16.18 0.71 -0.09
CA MET A 26 15.27 -0.34 -0.57
C MET A 26 13.89 -0.23 0.05
N ASN A 27 13.81 -0.09 1.37
CA ASN A 27 12.56 -0.23 2.10
C ASN A 27 11.61 0.98 1.90
N VAL A 28 12.14 2.21 1.96
CA VAL A 28 11.31 3.42 1.83
C VAL A 28 10.64 3.49 0.46
N PRO A 29 11.35 3.28 -0.67
CA PRO A 29 10.69 3.24 -1.98
C PRO A 29 9.71 2.07 -2.13
N THR A 30 10.02 0.88 -1.59
CA THR A 30 9.08 -0.24 -1.65
C THR A 30 7.77 0.08 -0.93
N ILE A 31 7.83 0.68 0.26
CA ILE A 31 6.65 1.11 1.02
C ILE A 31 5.89 2.20 0.27
N PHE A 32 6.60 3.15 -0.34
CA PHE A 32 5.98 4.15 -1.20
C PHE A 32 5.18 3.50 -2.33
N VAL A 33 5.77 2.55 -3.06
CA VAL A 33 5.09 1.88 -4.17
C VAL A 33 3.87 1.10 -3.69
N ILE A 34 3.95 0.40 -2.56
CA ILE A 34 2.82 -0.38 -2.01
C ILE A 34 1.67 0.56 -1.64
N ILE A 35 1.95 1.64 -0.91
CA ILE A 35 0.92 2.59 -0.48
C ILE A 35 0.34 3.34 -1.69
N ALA A 36 1.20 3.80 -2.61
CA ALA A 36 0.78 4.47 -3.84
C ALA A 36 -0.13 3.58 -4.68
N ALA A 37 0.25 2.31 -4.88
CA ALA A 37 -0.56 1.35 -5.63
C ALA A 37 -1.96 1.20 -5.03
N GLN A 38 -2.08 1.20 -3.70
CA GLN A 38 -3.36 1.12 -3.00
C GLN A 38 -4.22 2.37 -3.24
N PHE A 39 -3.66 3.59 -3.12
CA PHE A 39 -4.41 4.83 -3.42
C PHE A 39 -4.79 4.97 -4.91
N MET A 40 -3.94 4.47 -5.82
CA MET A 40 -4.27 4.43 -7.24
C MET A 40 -5.48 3.52 -7.51
N GLN A 41 -5.58 2.37 -6.84
CA GLN A 41 -6.76 1.50 -6.94
C GLN A 41 -8.03 2.20 -6.45
N PHE A 42 -7.96 2.92 -5.33
CA PHE A 42 -9.09 3.74 -4.86
C PHE A 42 -9.51 4.77 -5.90
N SER A 43 -8.56 5.46 -6.53
CA SER A 43 -8.83 6.44 -7.58
C SER A 43 -9.55 5.82 -8.78
N ILE A 44 -9.13 4.63 -9.22
CA ILE A 44 -9.78 3.91 -10.33
C ILE A 44 -11.25 3.58 -10.00
N ILE A 45 -11.53 3.12 -8.78
CA ILE A 45 -12.91 2.78 -8.37
C ILE A 45 -13.76 4.02 -8.20
N ALA A 46 -13.19 5.09 -7.64
CA ALA A 46 -13.87 6.37 -7.52
C ALA A 46 -14.26 6.93 -8.90
N GLU A 47 -13.34 6.88 -9.88
CA GLU A 47 -13.63 7.24 -11.26
C GLU A 47 -14.76 6.38 -11.85
N ARG A 48 -14.69 5.05 -11.68
CA ARG A 48 -15.72 4.13 -12.18
C ARG A 48 -17.07 4.32 -11.51
N TRP A 49 -17.08 4.61 -10.22
CA TRP A 49 -18.29 4.96 -9.47
C TRP A 49 -18.93 6.23 -10.02
N LEU A 50 -18.13 7.28 -10.24
CA LEU A 50 -18.60 8.53 -10.83
C LEU A 50 -19.13 8.33 -12.26
N ALA A 51 -18.43 7.54 -13.07
CA ALA A 51 -18.87 7.22 -14.43
C ALA A 51 -20.21 6.49 -14.47
N ILE A 52 -20.47 5.56 -13.54
CA ILE A 52 -21.72 4.79 -13.48
C ILE A 52 -22.88 5.64 -12.91
N THR A 53 -22.62 6.42 -11.87
CA THR A 53 -23.66 7.23 -11.21
C THR A 53 -24.02 8.50 -11.98
N SER A 54 -23.05 9.11 -12.68
CA SER A 54 -23.17 10.43 -13.29
C SER A 54 -22.87 10.42 -14.79
N VAL A 55 -23.38 9.41 -15.52
CA VAL A 55 -23.17 9.22 -16.97
C VAL A 55 -23.36 10.52 -17.76
N ASN A 56 -24.43 11.26 -17.49
CA ASN A 56 -24.80 12.47 -18.24
C ASN A 56 -23.80 13.62 -18.09
N TYR A 57 -23.14 13.73 -16.94
CA TYR A 57 -22.15 14.79 -16.67
C TYR A 57 -20.72 14.34 -16.99
N TYR A 58 -20.49 13.02 -17.00
CA TYR A 58 -19.19 12.42 -17.24
C TYR A 58 -18.62 12.80 -18.59
N GLU A 59 -19.43 12.76 -19.65
CA GLU A 59 -18.99 13.04 -21.02
C GLU A 59 -18.57 14.50 -21.25
N THR A 60 -19.17 15.45 -20.55
CA THR A 60 -18.92 16.89 -20.75
C THR A 60 -17.87 17.48 -19.81
N GLY A 61 -17.74 16.96 -18.58
CA GLY A 61 -16.95 17.62 -17.53
C GLY A 61 -15.75 16.83 -16.99
N TYR A 62 -15.75 15.50 -17.06
CA TYR A 62 -14.86 14.68 -16.22
C TYR A 62 -13.54 14.27 -16.86
N ARG A 63 -13.19 14.85 -18.02
CA ARG A 63 -11.91 14.56 -18.72
C ARG A 63 -10.66 14.87 -17.89
N LYS A 64 -10.74 15.81 -16.93
CA LYS A 64 -9.63 16.17 -16.02
C LYS A 64 -9.64 15.43 -14.68
N LEU A 65 -10.69 14.64 -14.38
CA LEU A 65 -10.84 13.99 -13.09
C LEU A 65 -9.77 12.91 -12.86
N GLY A 66 -9.47 12.09 -13.87
CA GLY A 66 -8.46 11.04 -13.77
C GLY A 66 -7.08 11.57 -13.33
N PRO A 67 -6.46 12.51 -14.07
CA PRO A 67 -5.18 13.10 -13.68
C PRO A 67 -5.21 13.79 -12.30
N ALA A 68 -6.33 14.42 -11.93
CA ALA A 68 -6.48 15.05 -10.62
C ALA A 68 -6.45 14.00 -9.48
N LEU A 69 -7.19 12.89 -9.62
CA LEU A 69 -7.21 11.81 -8.63
C LEU A 69 -5.85 11.13 -8.47
N ILE A 70 -5.10 10.95 -9.57
CA ILE A 70 -3.73 10.43 -9.54
C ILE A 70 -2.81 11.37 -8.77
N THR A 71 -2.87 12.67 -9.09
CA THR A 71 -2.06 13.69 -8.42
C THR A 71 -2.36 13.72 -6.91
N ILE A 72 -3.63 13.68 -6.53
CA ILE A 72 -4.06 13.63 -5.13
C ILE A 72 -3.52 12.36 -4.44
N SER A 73 -3.59 11.21 -5.10
CA SER A 73 -3.09 9.93 -4.56
C SER A 73 -1.59 9.94 -4.28
N ILE A 74 -0.80 10.53 -5.18
CA ILE A 74 0.64 10.69 -5.01
C ILE A 74 0.93 11.61 -3.83
N VAL A 75 0.28 12.77 -3.76
CA VAL A 75 0.48 13.74 -2.67
C VAL A 75 0.13 13.12 -1.31
N ILE A 76 -1.01 12.42 -1.20
CA ILE A 76 -1.42 11.73 0.03
C ILE A 76 -0.37 10.68 0.43
N THR A 77 0.14 9.91 -0.53
CA THR A 77 1.16 8.88 -0.26
C THR A 77 2.45 9.49 0.28
N VAL A 78 2.93 10.58 -0.32
CA VAL A 78 4.13 11.30 0.16
C VAL A 78 3.89 11.83 1.58
N CYS A 79 2.75 12.46 1.84
CA CYS A 79 2.41 12.96 3.18
C CYS A 79 2.39 11.84 4.23
N ILE A 80 1.82 10.67 3.91
CA ILE A 80 1.78 9.53 4.82
C ILE A 80 3.19 9.06 5.18
N ILE A 81 4.07 8.92 4.18
CA ILE A 81 5.46 8.48 4.43
C ILE A 81 6.19 9.50 5.28
N LEU A 82 6.05 10.79 4.97
CA LEU A 82 6.66 11.84 5.79
C LEU A 82 6.18 11.77 7.24
N VAL A 83 4.89 11.54 7.48
CA VAL A 83 4.35 11.41 8.85
C VAL A 83 4.83 10.14 9.56
N VAL A 84 4.93 9.01 8.85
CA VAL A 84 5.37 7.72 9.41
C VAL A 84 6.84 7.77 9.81
N TYR A 85 7.68 8.39 8.99
CA TYR A 85 9.12 8.48 9.21
C TYR A 85 9.56 9.80 9.88
N TYR A 86 8.62 10.66 10.28
CA TYR A 86 8.96 11.92 10.94
C TYR A 86 9.62 11.67 12.30
N GLY A 87 10.88 12.09 12.44
CA GLY A 87 11.66 11.95 13.67
C GLY A 87 12.25 10.56 13.88
N ASP A 88 12.19 9.68 12.87
CA ASP A 88 12.75 8.35 12.94
C ASP A 88 14.26 8.41 12.70
N SER A 89 15.06 8.01 13.69
CA SER A 89 16.52 8.14 13.60
C SER A 89 17.18 6.97 12.87
N PHE A 90 16.43 5.90 12.54
CA PHE A 90 16.89 4.70 11.84
C PHE A 90 18.13 4.05 12.48
N ASP A 91 18.35 4.27 13.78
CA ASP A 91 19.54 3.80 14.50
C ASP A 91 19.34 2.41 15.12
N GLU A 92 18.11 1.90 15.16
CA GLU A 92 17.81 0.54 15.63
C GLU A 92 18.39 -0.53 14.67
N PRO A 93 18.95 -1.64 15.19
CA PRO A 93 19.37 -2.76 14.37
C PRO A 93 18.18 -3.32 13.59
N HIS A 94 18.09 -2.96 12.31
CA HIS A 94 16.99 -3.37 11.45
C HIS A 94 17.22 -4.82 10.99
N LEU A 95 16.44 -5.74 11.56
CA LEU A 95 16.26 -7.07 10.99
C LEU A 95 15.64 -6.90 9.60
N SER A 96 16.24 -7.52 8.56
CA SER A 96 15.75 -7.48 7.17
C SER A 96 14.29 -7.90 6.97
N GLY A 97 13.63 -8.47 8.00
CA GLY A 97 12.22 -8.84 8.00
C GLY A 97 11.25 -7.78 8.56
N ARG A 98 11.72 -6.67 9.14
CA ARG A 98 10.83 -5.62 9.67
C ARG A 98 10.63 -4.50 8.64
N TRP A 99 9.45 -4.50 8.02
CA TRP A 99 9.08 -3.58 6.96
C TRP A 99 8.70 -2.17 7.47
N LEU A 100 8.29 -2.01 8.73
CA LEU A 100 7.90 -0.70 9.28
C LEU A 100 8.60 -0.38 10.59
N SER A 101 8.87 0.91 10.81
CA SER A 101 9.50 1.44 12.00
C SER A 101 8.83 0.98 13.30
N THR A 102 9.67 0.67 14.27
CA THR A 102 9.35 0.19 15.61
C THR A 102 9.26 1.30 16.65
N GLN A 103 9.76 2.50 16.34
CA GLN A 103 9.84 3.59 17.30
C GLN A 103 8.45 4.11 17.71
N ASN A 104 7.51 4.14 16.76
CA ASN A 104 6.12 4.60 16.98
C ASN A 104 5.08 3.52 16.64
N GLN A 105 5.05 2.45 17.43
CA GLN A 105 4.13 1.31 17.22
C GLN A 105 2.66 1.72 17.11
N TYR A 106 2.21 2.69 17.91
CA TYR A 106 0.83 3.19 17.89
C TYR A 106 0.47 3.83 16.55
N ARG A 107 1.32 4.70 16.00
CA ARG A 107 1.07 5.41 14.73
C ARG A 107 0.99 4.44 13.57
N VAL A 108 1.93 3.50 13.51
CA VAL A 108 1.97 2.49 12.46
C VAL A 108 0.78 1.54 12.54
N ASN A 109 0.43 1.07 13.74
CA ASN A 109 -0.74 0.19 13.91
C ASN A 109 -2.03 0.92 13.54
N ALA A 110 -2.22 2.17 13.98
CA ALA A 110 -3.38 2.97 13.62
C ALA A 110 -3.48 3.16 12.09
N MET A 111 -2.37 3.49 11.43
CA MET A 111 -2.33 3.60 9.96
C MET A 111 -2.69 2.28 9.27
N LEU A 112 -2.12 1.15 9.70
CA LEU A 112 -2.42 -0.16 9.14
C LEU A 112 -3.91 -0.53 9.33
N THR A 113 -4.48 -0.25 10.50
CA THR A 113 -5.90 -0.45 10.76
C THR A 113 -6.77 0.42 9.86
N MET A 114 -6.42 1.70 9.67
CA MET A 114 -7.16 2.59 8.76
C MET A 114 -7.08 2.12 7.31
N LEU A 115 -5.90 1.69 6.84
CA LEU A 115 -5.72 1.11 5.51
C LEU A 115 -6.54 -0.18 5.32
N LEU A 116 -6.62 -1.03 6.34
CA LEU A 116 -7.41 -2.24 6.33
C LEU A 116 -8.90 -1.93 6.20
N ILE A 117 -9.41 -0.97 6.98
CA ILE A 117 -10.81 -0.52 6.92
C ILE A 117 -11.12 0.06 5.54
N MET A 118 -10.24 0.91 5.01
CA MET A 118 -10.40 1.47 3.67
C MET A 118 -10.43 0.38 2.60
N ASN A 119 -9.54 -0.62 2.67
CA ASN A 119 -9.52 -1.74 1.72
C ASN A 119 -10.81 -2.57 1.78
N LEU A 120 -11.33 -2.82 2.98
CA LEU A 120 -12.61 -3.50 3.14
C LEU A 120 -13.75 -2.68 2.53
N ALA A 121 -13.80 -1.37 2.77
CA ALA A 121 -14.77 -0.49 2.17
C ALA A 121 -14.65 -0.47 0.63
N ALA A 122 -13.43 -0.43 0.08
CA ALA A 122 -13.16 -0.51 -1.35
C ALA A 122 -13.70 -1.81 -1.97
N LEU A 123 -13.45 -2.94 -1.30
CA LEU A 123 -13.91 -4.25 -1.73
C LEU A 123 -15.43 -4.29 -1.79
N VAL A 124 -16.11 -3.82 -0.73
CA VAL A 124 -17.58 -3.73 -0.69
C VAL A 124 -18.10 -2.82 -1.81
N MET A 125 -17.50 -1.65 -2.01
CA MET A 125 -17.89 -0.73 -3.08
C MET A 125 -17.71 -1.35 -4.47
N THR A 126 -16.63 -2.09 -4.67
CA THR A 126 -16.34 -2.80 -5.92
C THR A 126 -17.40 -3.89 -6.20
N ILE A 127 -17.81 -4.63 -5.17
CA ILE A 127 -18.90 -5.61 -5.24
C ILE A 127 -20.24 -4.94 -5.56
N VAL A 128 -20.58 -3.84 -4.87
CA VAL A 128 -21.80 -3.07 -5.13
C VAL A 128 -21.84 -2.56 -6.57
N LEU A 129 -20.72 -2.06 -7.09
CA LEU A 129 -20.58 -1.62 -8.48
C LEU A 129 -20.84 -2.75 -9.48
N HIS A 130 -20.37 -3.97 -9.18
CA HIS A 130 -20.61 -5.13 -10.03
C HIS A 130 -22.11 -5.46 -10.16
N PHE A 131 -22.85 -5.39 -9.05
CA PHE A 131 -24.29 -5.65 -9.05
C PHE A 131 -25.09 -4.50 -9.65
N ARG A 132 -24.60 -3.26 -9.54
CA ARG A 132 -25.20 -2.09 -10.19
C ARG A 132 -24.82 -2.02 -11.67
N ARG A 133 -25.30 -2.98 -12.47
CA ARG A 133 -25.24 -2.86 -13.94
C ARG A 133 -26.15 -1.71 -14.39
N PRO A 134 -25.64 -0.68 -15.10
CA PRO A 134 -26.50 0.35 -15.67
C PRO A 134 -27.43 -0.29 -16.69
N LYS A 135 -28.75 -0.07 -16.53
CA LYS A 135 -29.75 -0.50 -17.52
C LYS A 135 -29.46 0.20 -18.84
N ARG A 136 -29.23 -0.58 -19.91
CA ARG A 136 -29.04 -0.06 -21.28
C ARG A 136 -30.22 0.86 -21.64
N GLN A 137 -29.94 2.12 -21.94
CA GLN A 137 -30.97 3.01 -22.48
C GLN A 137 -31.30 2.59 -23.92
N ILE A 138 -32.59 2.31 -24.15
CA ILE A 138 -33.14 1.94 -25.45
C ILE A 138 -33.20 3.23 -26.29
N GLY A 139 -32.36 3.35 -27.31
CA GLY A 139 -32.30 4.54 -28.19
C GLY A 139 -30.89 4.98 -28.62
N MET A 140 -29.83 4.33 -28.12
CA MET A 140 -28.45 4.69 -28.41
C MET A 140 -28.02 4.45 -29.88
N SER A 141 -27.22 5.37 -30.43
CA SER A 141 -26.57 5.26 -31.74
C SER A 141 -25.65 4.04 -31.83
N LEU A 142 -25.36 3.54 -33.03
CA LEU A 142 -24.54 2.34 -33.24
C LEU A 142 -23.12 2.49 -32.65
N SER A 143 -22.53 3.68 -32.76
CA SER A 143 -21.25 4.03 -32.13
C SER A 143 -21.32 3.99 -30.61
N SER A 144 -22.33 4.61 -30.00
CA SER A 144 -22.50 4.57 -28.53
C SER A 144 -22.77 3.16 -28.00
N LYS A 145 -23.45 2.29 -28.77
CA LYS A 145 -23.62 0.87 -28.43
C LYS A 145 -22.30 0.12 -28.40
N PHE A 146 -21.41 0.38 -29.37
CA PHE A 146 -20.09 -0.24 -29.41
C PHE A 146 -19.23 0.25 -28.24
N GLN A 147 -19.18 1.55 -28.00
CA GLN A 147 -18.43 2.16 -26.90
C GLN A 147 -18.93 1.71 -25.52
N ALA A 148 -20.25 1.57 -25.34
CA ALA A 148 -20.82 1.01 -24.12
C ALA A 148 -20.49 -0.48 -23.94
N ASN A 149 -20.44 -1.27 -25.02
CA ASN A 149 -20.08 -2.68 -24.96
C ASN A 149 -18.62 -2.87 -24.59
N GLU A 150 -17.73 -2.09 -25.21
CA GLU A 150 -16.30 -2.06 -24.87
C GLU A 150 -16.07 -1.65 -23.42
N ASN A 151 -16.74 -0.57 -22.97
CA ASN A 151 -16.65 -0.13 -21.58
C ASN A 151 -17.20 -1.16 -20.59
N SER A 152 -18.23 -1.92 -20.97
CA SER A 152 -18.76 -3.02 -20.14
C SER A 152 -17.76 -4.18 -19.99
N ILE A 153 -17.09 -4.57 -21.09
CA ILE A 153 -16.07 -5.63 -21.06
C ILE A 153 -14.87 -5.17 -20.23
N ALA A 154 -14.38 -3.94 -20.47
CA ALA A 154 -13.30 -3.34 -19.72
C ALA A 154 -13.61 -3.23 -18.22
N SER A 155 -14.85 -2.82 -17.87
CA SER A 155 -15.29 -2.73 -16.48
C SER A 155 -15.35 -4.09 -15.79
N HIS A 156 -15.75 -5.15 -16.51
CA HIS A 156 -15.78 -6.50 -15.95
C HIS A 156 -14.36 -7.04 -15.66
N PHE A 157 -13.42 -6.79 -16.56
CA PHE A 157 -12.00 -7.14 -16.33
C PHE A 157 -11.41 -6.34 -15.17
N LEU A 158 -11.61 -5.02 -15.14
CA LEU A 158 -11.14 -4.15 -14.06
C LEU A 158 -11.72 -4.54 -12.71
N PHE A 159 -12.99 -4.96 -12.67
CA PHE A 159 -13.62 -5.50 -11.45
C PHE A 159 -12.87 -6.72 -10.91
N TRP A 160 -12.55 -7.70 -11.78
CA TRP A 160 -11.81 -8.90 -11.37
C TRP A 160 -10.41 -8.57 -10.85
N VAL A 161 -9.67 -7.74 -11.58
CA VAL A 161 -8.33 -7.30 -11.17
C VAL A 161 -8.38 -6.57 -9.83
N SER A 162 -9.31 -5.64 -9.67
CA SER A 162 -9.46 -4.84 -8.45
C SER A 162 -9.89 -5.69 -7.25
N SER A 163 -10.83 -6.62 -7.44
CA SER A 163 -11.30 -7.52 -6.39
C SER A 163 -10.18 -8.44 -5.88
N PHE A 164 -9.40 -9.02 -6.80
CA PHE A 164 -8.24 -9.84 -6.44
C PHE A 164 -7.19 -9.02 -5.68
N GLN A 165 -6.89 -7.82 -6.18
CA GLN A 165 -5.91 -6.92 -5.55
C GLN A 165 -6.32 -6.51 -4.13
N PHE A 166 -7.57 -6.10 -3.90
CA PHE A 166 -8.02 -5.76 -2.55
C PHE A 166 -8.05 -6.95 -1.61
N THR A 167 -8.44 -8.12 -2.11
CA THR A 167 -8.44 -9.34 -1.30
C THR A 167 -7.01 -9.68 -0.88
N ALA A 168 -6.05 -9.63 -1.81
CA ALA A 168 -4.63 -9.85 -1.52
C ALA A 168 -4.09 -8.80 -0.53
N LEU A 169 -4.39 -7.51 -0.74
CA LEU A 169 -3.95 -6.44 0.15
C LEU A 169 -4.57 -6.56 1.55
N PHE A 170 -5.86 -6.83 1.64
CA PHE A 170 -6.56 -7.05 2.91
C PHE A 170 -5.95 -8.23 3.68
N LEU A 171 -5.75 -9.38 3.03
CA LEU A 171 -5.13 -10.55 3.66
C LEU A 171 -3.70 -10.25 4.10
N SER A 172 -2.89 -9.61 3.25
CA SER A 172 -1.51 -9.25 3.57
C SER A 172 -1.42 -8.30 4.78
N GLN A 173 -2.31 -7.30 4.85
CA GLN A 173 -2.37 -6.34 5.96
C GLN A 173 -2.88 -6.98 7.25
N ALA A 174 -3.88 -7.87 7.16
CA ALA A 174 -4.38 -8.63 8.31
C ALA A 174 -3.30 -9.56 8.88
N ILE A 175 -2.60 -10.31 8.03
CA ILE A 175 -1.47 -11.15 8.43
C ILE A 175 -0.35 -10.30 9.05
N PHE A 176 0.00 -9.18 8.42
CA PHE A 176 1.05 -8.30 8.93
C PHE A 176 0.70 -7.70 10.30
N LEU A 177 -0.53 -7.24 10.49
CA LEU A 177 -1.03 -6.75 11.78
C LEU A 177 -1.02 -7.88 12.83
N TYR A 178 -1.45 -9.08 12.47
CA TYR A 178 -1.45 -10.24 13.34
C TYR A 178 -0.04 -10.60 13.80
N VAL A 179 0.93 -10.70 12.86
CA VAL A 179 2.34 -10.96 13.18
C VAL A 179 2.90 -9.88 14.10
N ARG A 180 2.59 -8.60 13.86
CA ARG A 180 3.06 -7.49 14.70
C ARG A 180 2.50 -7.54 16.12
N ILE A 181 1.22 -7.89 16.29
CA ILE A 181 0.60 -8.09 17.61
C ILE A 181 1.20 -9.32 18.31
N TYR A 182 1.48 -10.39 17.56
CA TYR A 182 2.10 -11.60 18.10
C TYR A 182 3.56 -11.36 18.54
N GLU A 183 4.37 -10.69 17.72
CA GLU A 183 5.75 -10.29 18.08
C GLU A 183 5.82 -9.41 19.33
N SER A 184 4.85 -8.49 19.49
CA SER A 184 4.73 -7.65 20.69
C SER A 184 4.53 -8.47 21.97
N LYS A 185 4.00 -9.69 21.88
CA LYS A 185 3.75 -10.58 23.03
C LYS A 185 4.83 -11.65 23.21
N ASN A 186 5.74 -11.81 22.25
CA ASN A 186 6.74 -12.87 22.30
C ASN A 186 7.93 -12.50 23.19
N PRO A 187 8.26 -13.32 24.21
CA PRO A 187 9.37 -13.07 25.13
C PRO A 187 10.74 -13.09 24.43
N LEU A 188 10.86 -13.83 23.32
CA LEU A 188 12.07 -13.86 22.48
C LEU A 188 12.37 -12.50 21.82
N SER A 189 11.34 -11.73 21.43
CA SER A 189 11.55 -10.41 20.83
C SER A 189 12.05 -9.40 21.87
N ILE A 190 11.59 -9.57 23.12
CA ILE A 190 12.06 -8.79 24.28
C ILE A 190 13.52 -9.14 24.59
N ALA A 191 13.87 -10.42 24.67
CA ALA A 191 15.23 -10.86 24.92
C ALA A 191 16.22 -10.44 23.81
N PHE A 192 15.81 -10.42 22.54
CA PHE A 192 16.62 -9.87 21.46
C PHE A 192 16.83 -8.36 21.57
N LYS A 193 15.79 -7.63 22.01
CA LYS A 193 15.86 -6.18 22.19
C LYS A 193 16.81 -5.81 23.35
N GLU A 194 16.70 -6.51 24.47
CA GLU A 194 17.60 -6.33 25.62
C GLU A 194 19.07 -6.59 25.26
N ASN A 195 19.35 -7.66 24.51
CA ASN A 195 20.71 -7.96 24.07
C ASN A 195 21.27 -6.93 23.09
N ALA A 196 20.42 -6.34 22.24
CA ALA A 196 20.84 -5.27 21.32
C ALA A 196 21.16 -3.97 22.07
N ASP A 197 20.35 -3.62 23.08
CA ASP A 197 20.58 -2.43 23.90
C ASP A 197 21.87 -2.54 24.74
N VAL A 198 22.15 -3.72 25.31
CA VAL A 198 23.40 -4.00 26.03
C VAL A 198 24.63 -3.88 25.11
N ARG A 199 24.53 -4.36 23.86
CA ARG A 199 25.63 -4.25 22.90
C ARG A 199 25.91 -2.80 22.51
N ARG A 200 24.88 -1.95 22.44
CA ARG A 200 25.01 -0.53 22.12
C ARG A 200 25.65 0.27 23.28
N LEU A 201 25.28 -0.04 24.52
CA LEU A 201 25.93 0.54 25.72
C LEU A 201 27.42 0.23 25.80
N ASN A 202 27.84 -0.96 25.35
CA ASN A 202 29.26 -1.34 25.30
C ASN A 202 30.05 -0.71 24.15
N SER A 203 29.39 -0.15 23.13
CA SER A 203 30.09 0.54 22.02
C SER A 203 30.31 2.04 22.29
N ASP A 204 29.65 2.59 23.31
CA ASP A 204 29.75 3.99 23.71
C ASP A 204 30.79 4.24 24.84
N PHE A 205 31.45 3.17 25.32
CA PHE A 205 32.56 3.18 26.27
C PHE A 205 33.87 2.75 25.60
#